data_AF-A0A1J5EWZ4-F1
#
_entry.id   AF-A0A1J5EWZ4-F1
#
_cell.length_a   1.000
_cell.length_b   1.000
_cell.length_c   1.000
_cell.angle_alpha   90.00
_cell.angle_beta   90.00
_cell.angle_gamma   90.00
#
_symmetry.space_group_name_H-M   'P 1'
#
loop_
_entity.id
_entity.type
_entity.pdbx_description
1 polymer ?
#
loop_
_entity_poly.entity_id
_entity_poly.type
_entity_poly.pdbx_seq_one_letter_code
_entity_poly.pdbx_strand_id
1 'polypeptide(L)'
;MISIDTRGTLILDRRCIDALQTIENNTLTPAYDPKKKEFILTFSKNGLINVRTIESHASVSFMGTLSSYGIPLPSVRIRTSVSISGKTLTFKVTPLTLKADR
;
A
#
# COMPACT_ATOMS: atom_id res chain seq x y z
N MET A 1 -8.80 -5.32 0.46
CA MET A 1 -7.73 -5.67 1.42
C MET A 1 -6.39 -5.53 0.70
N ILE A 2 -5.32 -5.23 1.43
CA ILE A 2 -3.97 -5.23 0.85
C ILE A 2 -3.10 -6.27 1.55
N SER A 3 -2.04 -6.67 0.87
CA SER A 3 -0.93 -7.38 1.50
C SER A 3 0.40 -6.70 1.20
N ILE A 4 1.32 -6.76 2.16
CA ILE A 4 2.70 -6.30 1.99
C ILE A 4 3.60 -7.49 2.22
N ASP A 5 4.44 -7.82 1.25
CA ASP A 5 5.40 -8.91 1.37
C ASP A 5 6.70 -8.45 2.04
N THR A 6 7.60 -9.40 2.29
CA THR A 6 8.88 -9.17 2.97
C THR A 6 9.88 -8.33 2.16
N ARG A 7 9.60 -8.09 0.87
CA ARG A 7 10.38 -7.19 0.01
C ARG A 7 9.82 -5.77 0.00
N GLY A 8 8.73 -5.51 0.74
CA GLY A 8 8.03 -4.23 0.72
C GLY A 8 7.19 -4.04 -0.53
N THR A 9 6.77 -5.11 -1.21
CA THR A 9 5.81 -5.02 -2.31
C THR A 9 4.40 -4.93 -1.74
N LEU A 10 3.70 -3.85 -2.05
CA LEU A 10 2.29 -3.68 -1.75
C LEU A 10 1.46 -4.33 -2.86
N ILE A 11 0.52 -5.20 -2.47
CA ILE A 11 -0.36 -5.94 -3.37
C ILE A 11 -1.81 -5.60 -3.01
N LEU A 12 -2.54 -5.06 -3.98
CA LEU A 12 -3.95 -4.68 -3.86
C LEU A 12 -4.81 -5.80 -4.45
N ASP A 13 -5.84 -6.23 -3.72
CA ASP A 13 -6.80 -7.20 -4.23
C ASP A 13 -7.73 -6.62 -5.32
N ARG A 14 -8.52 -7.50 -5.94
CA ARG A 14 -9.48 -7.15 -7.00
C ARG A 14 -10.40 -6.00 -6.59
N ARG A 15 -10.92 -6.04 -5.36
CA ARG A 15 -11.86 -5.02 -4.84
C ARG A 15 -11.20 -3.65 -4.74
N CYS A 16 -9.95 -3.61 -4.30
CA CYS A 16 -9.19 -2.37 -4.24
C CYS A 16 -8.90 -1.80 -5.64
N ILE A 17 -8.51 -2.64 -6.60
CA ILE A 17 -8.19 -2.14 -7.95
C ILE A 17 -9.40 -1.64 -8.72
N ASP A 18 -10.57 -2.24 -8.50
CA ASP A 18 -11.84 -1.80 -9.07
C ASP A 18 -12.28 -0.46 -8.45
N ALA A 19 -12.25 -0.36 -7.11
CA ALA A 19 -12.64 0.87 -6.41
C ALA A 19 -11.74 2.08 -6.73
N LEU A 20 -10.44 1.85 -6.93
CA LEU A 20 -9.45 2.89 -7.22
C LEU A 20 -9.25 3.11 -8.73
N GLN A 21 -9.84 2.26 -9.57
CA GLN A 21 -9.69 2.28 -11.03
C GLN A 21 -8.21 2.30 -11.45
N THR A 22 -7.39 1.42 -10.87
CA THR A 22 -5.91 1.45 -11.00
C THR A 22 -5.36 1.19 -12.40
N ILE A 23 -6.21 0.76 -13.35
CA ILE A 23 -5.84 0.73 -14.78
C ILE A 23 -5.73 2.15 -15.32
N GLU A 24 -6.64 3.04 -14.94
CA GLU A 24 -6.64 4.45 -15.34
C GLU A 24 -5.79 5.30 -14.41
N ASN A 25 -5.86 5.06 -13.10
CA ASN A 25 -5.07 5.71 -12.07
C ASN A 25 -3.84 4.84 -11.75
N ASN A 26 -2.96 4.70 -12.73
CA ASN A 26 -1.82 3.77 -12.75
C ASN A 26 -0.58 4.27 -11.99
N THR A 27 -0.71 5.33 -11.20
CA THR A 27 0.35 5.85 -10.34
C THR A 27 -0.25 6.24 -8.98
N LEU A 28 0.58 6.35 -7.95
CA LEU A 28 0.17 6.82 -6.64
C LEU A 28 1.19 7.75 -6.01
N THR A 29 0.70 8.58 -5.08
CA THR A 29 1.52 9.44 -4.22
C THR A 29 1.27 9.04 -2.77
N PRO A 30 2.29 8.54 -2.05
CA PRO A 30 2.16 8.18 -0.65
C PRO A 30 2.31 9.40 0.26
N ALA A 31 1.54 9.43 1.34
CA ALA A 31 1.74 10.31 2.49
C ALA A 31 1.66 9.48 3.77
N TYR A 32 2.52 9.78 4.74
CA TYR A 32 2.55 9.09 6.03
C TYR A 32 2.12 10.04 7.15
N ASP A 33 1.14 9.63 7.95
CA ASP A 33 0.76 10.28 9.19
C ASP A 33 1.45 9.56 10.36
N PRO A 34 2.54 10.13 10.94
CA PRO A 34 3.26 9.50 12.04
C PRO A 34 2.46 9.48 13.35
N LYS A 35 1.50 10.40 13.54
CA LYS A 35 0.66 10.44 14.75
C LYS A 35 -0.32 9.28 14.75
N LYS A 36 -0.93 9.00 13.60
CA LYS A 36 -1.89 7.90 13.43
C LYS A 36 -1.24 6.57 13.05
N LYS A 37 0.03 6.61 12.64
CA LYS A 37 0.78 5.46 12.06
C LYS A 37 0.05 4.89 10.84
N GLU A 38 -0.38 5.77 9.95
CA GLU A 38 -1.18 5.44 8.78
C GLU A 38 -0.53 5.94 7.50
N PHE A 39 -0.59 5.13 6.45
CA PHE A 39 -0.32 5.59 5.10
C PHE A 39 -1.62 5.98 4.41
N ILE A 40 -1.55 7.07 3.68
CA ILE A 40 -2.59 7.58 2.79
C ILE A 40 -2.00 7.55 1.39
N LEU A 41 -2.58 6.72 0.51
CA LEU A 41 -2.14 6.55 -0.87
C LEU A 41 -3.16 7.20 -1.80
N THR A 42 -2.75 8.24 -2.52
CA THR A 42 -3.62 8.92 -3.48
C THR A 42 -3.31 8.42 -4.88
N PHE A 43 -4.27 7.78 -5.54
CA PHE A 43 -4.13 7.21 -6.88
C PHE A 43 -4.49 8.25 -7.96
N SER A 44 -3.67 8.31 -9.00
CA SER A 44 -3.87 9.24 -10.12
C SER A 44 -3.13 8.78 -11.38
N LYS A 45 -3.15 9.60 -12.43
CA LYS A 45 -2.32 9.43 -13.63
C LYS A 45 -0.90 9.99 -13.48
N ASN A 46 -0.70 10.92 -12.52
CA ASN A 46 0.52 11.71 -12.35
C ASN A 46 1.05 11.63 -10.91
N GLY A 47 1.31 10.42 -10.43
CA GLY A 47 1.86 10.12 -9.11
C GLY A 47 3.35 9.86 -9.12
N LEU A 48 3.90 9.59 -7.94
CA LEU A 48 5.33 9.34 -7.72
C LEU A 48 5.73 7.87 -7.95
N ILE A 49 4.81 6.94 -7.71
CA ILE A 49 5.09 5.50 -7.74
C ILE A 49 4.18 4.83 -8.74
N ASN A 50 4.75 4.04 -9.65
CA ASN A 50 3.98 3.28 -10.62
C ASN A 50 3.20 2.14 -9.96
N VAL A 51 1.97 1.95 -10.44
CA VAL A 51 1.08 0.86 -10.05
C VAL A 51 0.95 -0.08 -11.23
N ARG A 52 1.44 -1.31 -11.07
CA ARG A 52 1.30 -2.34 -12.10
C ARG A 52 0.05 -3.16 -11.82
N THR A 53 -0.98 -2.92 -12.62
CA THR A 53 -2.28 -3.60 -12.51
C THR A 53 -2.37 -4.73 -13.53
N ILE A 54 -2.85 -5.88 -13.07
CA ILE A 54 -3.31 -6.97 -13.92
C ILE A 54 -4.76 -7.32 -13.51
N GLU A 55 -5.38 -8.29 -14.19
CA GLU A 55 -6.79 -8.62 -13.98
C GLU A 55 -7.12 -8.96 -12.51
N SER A 56 -6.29 -9.74 -11.82
CA SER A 56 -6.64 -10.20 -10.47
C SER A 56 -6.16 -9.28 -9.33
N HIS A 57 -5.17 -8.42 -9.57
CA HIS A 57 -4.53 -7.61 -8.55
C HIS A 57 -3.68 -6.47 -9.14
N ALA A 58 -3.27 -5.54 -8.29
CA ALA A 58 -2.21 -4.59 -8.60
C ALA A 58 -1.03 -4.74 -7.65
N SER A 59 0.16 -4.40 -8.13
CA SER A 59 1.42 -4.45 -7.39
C SER A 59 2.14 -3.11 -7.43
N VAL A 60 2.75 -2.74 -6.31
CA VAL A 60 3.49 -1.49 -6.13
C VAL A 60 4.76 -1.79 -5.34
N SER A 61 5.93 -1.35 -5.85
CA SER A 61 7.16 -1.39 -5.05
C SER A 61 7.09 -0.29 -3.99
N PHE A 62 6.96 -0.68 -2.72
CA PHE A 62 6.76 0.23 -1.59
C PHE A 62 7.96 0.25 -0.63
N MET A 63 8.99 -0.55 -0.92
CA MET A 63 10.22 -0.65 -0.12
C MET A 63 10.87 0.71 0.13
N GLY A 64 11.08 1.50 -0.93
CA GLY A 64 11.69 2.83 -0.84
C GLY A 64 10.88 3.78 0.02
N THR A 65 9.55 3.72 -0.08
CA THR A 65 8.63 4.54 0.73
C THR A 65 8.66 4.14 2.21
N LEU A 66 8.66 2.85 2.52
CA LEU A 66 8.80 2.39 3.90
C LEU A 66 10.15 2.88 4.49
N SER A 67 11.24 2.72 3.74
CA SER A 67 12.56 3.17 4.14
C SER A 67 12.65 4.68 4.35
N SER A 68 12.02 5.50 3.48
CA SER A 68 12.07 6.96 3.60
C SER A 68 11.37 7.48 4.86
N TYR A 69 10.40 6.73 5.40
CA TYR A 69 9.71 7.07 6.64
C TYR A 69 10.22 6.28 7.86
N GLY A 70 11.35 5.58 7.74
CA GLY A 70 11.96 4.81 8.84
C GLY A 70 11.14 3.60 9.29
N ILE A 71 10.28 3.07 8.42
CA ILE A 71 9.42 1.93 8.71
C ILE A 71 10.14 0.66 8.23
N PRO A 72 10.37 -0.33 9.10
CA PRO A 72 11.05 -1.56 8.72
C PRO A 72 10.22 -2.37 7.73
N LEU A 73 10.90 -3.13 6.88
CA LEU A 73 10.24 -4.14 6.06
C LEU A 73 9.65 -5.23 6.96
N PRO A 74 8.48 -5.78 6.60
CA PRO A 74 7.87 -6.81 7.40
C PRO A 74 8.67 -8.12 7.30
N SER A 75 8.79 -8.85 8.41
CA SER A 75 9.51 -10.13 8.45
C SER A 75 8.73 -11.28 7.81
N VAL A 76 7.41 -11.11 7.69
CA VAL A 76 6.48 -12.04 7.04
C VAL A 76 5.52 -11.28 6.14
N ARG A 77 4.83 -11.96 5.21
CA ARG A 77 3.76 -11.33 4.46
C ARG A 77 2.62 -10.97 5.42
N ILE A 78 2.19 -9.71 5.38
CA ILE A 78 1.12 -9.20 6.24
C ILE A 78 -0.07 -8.81 5.38
N ARG A 79 -1.26 -9.14 5.88
CA ARG A 79 -2.53 -8.69 5.30
C ARG A 79 -3.15 -7.66 6.23
N THR A 80 -3.62 -6.56 5.66
CA THR A 80 -4.29 -5.52 6.44
C THR A 80 -5.52 -4.98 5.71
N SER A 81 -6.52 -4.65 6.52
CA SER A 81 -7.71 -3.96 6.04
C SER A 81 -7.36 -2.53 5.64
N VAL A 82 -8.10 -2.02 4.66
CA VAL A 82 -7.90 -0.68 4.13
C VAL A 82 -9.22 0.05 4.10
N SER A 83 -9.17 1.36 4.25
CA SER A 83 -10.29 2.24 3.97
C SER A 83 -10.06 2.87 2.60
N ILE A 84 -11.09 2.91 1.75
CA ILE A 84 -11.04 3.58 0.45
C ILE A 84 -12.08 4.69 0.46
N SER A 85 -11.65 5.89 0.10
CA SER A 85 -12.53 7.05 -0.09
C SER A 85 -12.13 7.76 -1.37
N GLY A 86 -12.98 7.67 -2.38
CA GLY A 86 -12.67 8.13 -3.73
C GLY A 86 -11.40 7.48 -4.28
N LYS A 87 -10.40 8.29 -4.63
CA LYS A 87 -9.10 7.83 -5.16
C LYS A 87 -8.05 7.54 -4.08
N THR A 88 -8.43 7.57 -2.82
CA THR A 88 -7.51 7.48 -1.69
C THR A 88 -7.69 6.15 -0.97
N LEU A 89 -6.60 5.45 -0.73
CA LEU A 89 -6.53 4.25 0.09
C LEU A 89 -5.72 4.54 1.36
N THR A 90 -6.32 4.27 2.52
CA THR A 90 -5.68 4.43 3.81
C THR A 90 -5.49 3.10 4.52
N PHE A 91 -4.30 2.86 5.07
CA PHE A 91 -4.02 1.66 5.87
C PHE A 91 -3.07 1.94 7.04
N LYS A 92 -3.23 1.19 8.13
CA LYS A 92 -2.37 1.27 9.32
C LYS A 92 -1.07 0.50 9.13
N VAL A 93 0.01 1.07 9.63
CA VAL A 93 1.37 0.49 9.63
C VAL A 93 1.58 -0.46 10.80
N THR A 94 0.81 -0.33 11.89
CA THR A 94 0.95 -1.18 13.09
C THR A 94 1.09 -2.67 12.81
N PRO A 95 0.34 -3.27 11.87
CA PRO A 95 0.51 -4.68 11.52
C PRO A 95 1.93 -5.01 11.03
N LEU A 96 2.60 -4.11 10.29
CA LEU A 96 3.94 -4.28 9.72
C LEU A 96 5.04 -4.37 10.77
N THR A 97 4.81 -3.76 11.94
CA THR A 97 5.77 -3.70 13.04
C THR A 97 5.57 -4.79 14.09
N LEU A 98 4.47 -5.54 14.02
CA LEU A 98 4.27 -6.69 14.90
C LEU A 98 5.28 -7.76 14.49
N LYS A 99 6.29 -7.99 15.34
CA LYS A 99 7.06 -9.22 15.30
C LYS A 99 6.05 -10.36 15.39
N ALA A 100 6.08 -11.29 14.44
CA ALA A 100 5.44 -12.58 14.67
C ALA A 100 6.15 -13.19 15.89
N ASP A 101 5.50 -13.15 17.05
CA ASP A 101 5.94 -13.90 18.22
C ASP A 101 6.05 -15.35 17.77
N ARG A 102 7.28 -15.87 17.82
CA ARG A 102 7.59 -17.28 17.60
C ARG A 102 7.41 -18.02 18.91
#